data_AF-Q8S8H3-F1
#
_entry.id   AF-Q8S8H3-F1
#
_cell.length_a   1.000
_cell.length_b   1.000
_cell.length_c   1.000
_cell.angle_alpha   90.00
_cell.angle_beta   90.00
_cell.angle_gamma   90.00
#
_symmetry.space_group_name_H-M   'P 1'
#
loop_
_entity.id
_entity.type
_entity.pdbx_description
1 polymer ?
#
loop_
_entity_poly.entity_id
_entity_poly.type
_entity_poly.pdbx_seq_one_letter_code
_entity_poly.pdbx_strand_id
1 'polypeptide(L)' 'MMKKLIQLSFTVMIIFTILVLGVVANEGLGKPKKQCNEILKQSNCVAAECDSMCVKKRGKGAGYCSPSKKCYCYYHCP' A
#
# COMPACT_ATOMS: atom_id res chain seq x y z
N MET A 1 31.61 -5.91 40.45
CA MET A 1 31.15 -6.79 39.34
C MET A 1 29.87 -6.31 38.64
N MET A 2 29.08 -5.38 39.20
CA MET A 2 27.78 -4.97 38.64
C MET A 2 27.86 -4.06 37.40
N LYS A 3 28.91 -3.22 37.26
CA LYS A 3 29.04 -2.31 36.09
C LYS A 3 29.06 -3.06 34.75
N LYS A 4 29.70 -4.23 34.70
CA LYS A 4 29.76 -5.07 33.49
C LYS A 4 28.41 -5.69 33.11
N LEU A 5 27.60 -6.07 34.11
CA LEU A 5 26.24 -6.60 33.89
C LEU A 5 25.30 -5.52 33.36
N ILE A 6 25.38 -4.30 33.92
CA ILE A 6 24.56 -3.17 33.48
C ILE A 6 24.94 -2.77 32.04
N GLN A 7 26.24 -2.72 31.71
CA GLN A 7 26.70 -2.46 30.35
C GLN A 7 26.20 -3.51 29.35
N LEU A 8 26.32 -4.80 29.69
CA LEU A 8 25.83 -5.88 28.83
C LEU A 8 24.33 -5.78 28.58
N SER A 9 23.54 -5.52 29.62
CA SER A 9 22.09 -5.34 29.53
C SER A 9 21.71 -4.19 28.58
N PHE A 10 22.39 -3.05 28.72
CA PHE A 10 22.14 -1.89 27.86
C PHE A 10 22.48 -2.17 26.39
N THR A 11 23.59 -2.86 26.11
CA THR A 11 23.97 -3.25 24.75
C THR A 11 22.95 -4.21 24.13
N VAL A 12 22.48 -5.22 24.87
CA VAL A 12 21.47 -6.17 24.38
C VAL A 12 20.15 -5.44 24.07
N MET A 13 19.73 -4.52 24.95
CA MET A 13 18.53 -3.72 24.72
C MET A 13 18.65 -2.88 23.44
N ILE A 14 19.78 -2.18 23.22
CA ILE A 14 20.00 -1.38 22.01
C ILE A 14 19.93 -2.27 20.76
N ILE A 15 20.63 -3.41 20.76
CA ILE A 15 20.62 -4.33 19.62
C ILE A 15 19.19 -4.81 19.33
N PHE A 16 18.44 -5.18 20.36
CA PHE A 16 17.06 -5.61 20.23
C PHE A 16 16.16 -4.49 19.68
N THR A 17 16.29 -3.26 20.19
CA THR A 17 15.56 -2.10 19.68
C THR A 17 15.87 -1.84 18.20
N ILE A 18 17.14 -1.88 17.78
CA ILE A 18 17.53 -1.70 16.38
C ILE A 18 16.94 -2.81 15.50
N LEU A 19 16.99 -4.07 15.94
CA LEU A 19 16.41 -5.20 15.20
C LEU A 19 14.88 -5.04 15.05
N VAL A 20 14.18 -4.70 16.13
CA VAL A 20 12.72 -4.47 16.09
C VAL A 20 12.37 -3.30 15.19
N LEU A 21 13.10 -2.17 15.27
CA LEU A 21 12.89 -1.04 14.37
C LEU A 21 13.14 -1.41 12.90
N GLY A 22 14.18 -2.21 12.62
CA GLY A 22 14.47 -2.70 11.27
C GLY A 22 13.36 -3.60 10.71
N VAL A 23 12.81 -4.51 11.52
CA VAL A 23 11.69 -5.38 11.14
C VAL A 23 10.41 -4.57 10.95
N VAL A 24 10.08 -3.66 11.87
CA VAL A 24 8.91 -2.77 11.75
C VAL A 24 9.05 -1.80 10.57
N ALA A 25 10.25 -1.36 10.21
CA ALA A 25 10.44 -0.57 8.99
C ALA A 25 10.19 -1.40 7.72
N ASN A 26 10.53 -2.69 7.73
CA ASN A 26 10.31 -3.58 6.59
C ASN A 26 8.85 -4.04 6.45
N GLU A 27 8.11 -4.13 7.57
CA GLU A 27 6.73 -4.62 7.59
C GLU A 27 5.67 -3.52 7.80
N GLY A 28 5.99 -2.50 8.59
CA GLY A 28 5.09 -1.46 9.10
C GLY A 28 5.13 -0.12 8.37
N LEU A 29 6.22 0.22 7.65
CA LEU A 29 6.12 1.15 6.52
C LEU A 29 5.53 0.38 5.34
N GLY A 30 4.25 0.01 5.50
CA GLY A 30 3.52 -0.88 4.63
C GLY A 30 3.83 -0.58 3.18
N LYS A 31 4.34 -1.59 2.45
CA LYS A 31 4.59 -1.50 1.01
C LYS A 31 3.45 -0.68 0.40
N PRO A 32 3.74 0.45 -0.29
CA PRO A 32 2.69 1.34 -0.77
C PRO A 32 1.68 0.45 -1.47
N LYS A 33 0.44 0.40 -0.96
CA LYS A 33 -0.56 -0.58 -1.40
C LYS A 33 -0.56 -0.54 -2.91
N LYS A 34 -0.04 -1.59 -3.55
CA LYS A 34 0.27 -1.54 -4.98
C LYS A 34 -1.00 -1.12 -5.70
N GLN A 35 -0.94 -0.04 -6.46
CA GLN A 35 -2.06 0.37 -7.28
C GLN A 35 -2.02 -0.44 -8.56
N CYS A 36 -3.11 -1.14 -8.81
CA CYS A 36 -3.38 -1.83 -10.06
C CYS A 36 -4.35 -0.97 -10.87
N ASN A 37 -4.27 -1.09 -12.20
CA ASN A 37 -5.30 -0.55 -13.08
C ASN A 37 -5.75 -1.59 -14.10
N GLU A 38 -6.97 -1.44 -14.58
CA GLU A 38 -7.49 -2.17 -15.72
C GLU A 38 -8.39 -1.26 -16.56
N ILE A 39 -8.47 -1.51 -17.87
CA ILE A 39 -9.36 -0.76 -18.77
C ILE A 39 -10.70 -1.48 -18.80
N LEU A 40 -11.78 -0.82 -18.37
CA LEU A 40 -13.13 -1.38 -18.40
C LEU A 40 -13.88 -1.07 -19.71
N LYS A 41 -13.51 0.01 -20.39
CA LYS A 41 -14.15 0.46 -21.64
C LYS A 41 -13.14 1.19 -22.52
N GLN A 42 -13.12 0.86 -23.82
CA GLN A 42 -12.15 1.44 -24.76
C GLN A 42 -12.60 2.77 -25.40
N SER A 43 -13.89 3.11 -25.31
CA SER A 43 -14.47 4.34 -25.86
C SER A 43 -15.74 4.73 -25.09
N ASN A 44 -16.31 5.91 -25.39
CA ASN A 44 -17.58 6.38 -24.81
C ASN A 44 -17.62 6.33 -23.27
N CYS A 45 -16.53 6.75 -22.62
CA CYS A 45 -16.46 6.80 -21.16
C CYS A 45 -17.35 7.93 -20.61
N VAL A 46 -18.32 7.54 -19.77
CA VAL A 46 -19.12 8.43 -18.92
C VAL A 46 -18.60 8.26 -17.50
N ALA A 47 -18.23 9.37 -16.83
CA ALA A 47 -17.49 9.31 -15.56
C ALA A 47 -18.23 8.52 -14.47
N ALA A 48 -19.53 8.80 -14.27
CA ALA A 48 -20.35 8.10 -13.28
C ALA A 48 -20.53 6.61 -13.59
N GLU A 49 -20.68 6.24 -14.88
CA GLU A 49 -20.76 4.83 -15.32
C GLU A 49 -19.43 4.12 -15.07
N CYS A 50 -18.31 4.76 -15.42
CA CYS A 50 -16.96 4.21 -15.24
C CYS A 50 -16.65 3.94 -13.75
N ASP A 51 -16.97 4.90 -12.89
CA ASP A 51 -16.78 4.75 -11.44
C ASP A 51 -17.69 3.67 -10.86
N SER A 52 -18.99 3.67 -11.20
CA SER A 52 -19.93 2.63 -10.78
C SER A 52 -19.49 1.22 -11.21
N MET A 53 -19.04 1.06 -12.46
CA MET A 53 -18.48 -0.20 -12.95
C MET A 53 -17.22 -0.61 -12.18
N CYS A 54 -16.33 0.34 -11.90
CA CYS A 54 -15.10 0.09 -11.16
C CYS A 54 -15.40 -0.35 -9.73
N VAL A 55 -16.24 0.37 -8.99
CA VAL A 55 -16.64 0.03 -7.62
C VAL A 55 -17.36 -1.32 -7.58
N LYS A 56 -18.24 -1.61 -8.56
CA LYS A 56 -18.93 -2.90 -8.66
C LYS A 56 -17.98 -4.08 -8.87
N LYS A 57 -16.94 -3.89 -9.69
CA LYS A 57 -15.94 -4.94 -9.98
C LYS A 57 -14.86 -5.04 -8.88
N ARG A 58 -14.46 -3.89 -8.33
CA ARG A 58 -13.41 -3.71 -7.34
C ARG A 58 -14.01 -2.88 -6.20
N GLY A 59 -14.43 -3.51 -5.11
CA GLY A 59 -15.22 -2.85 -4.04
C GLY A 59 -14.65 -1.54 -3.46
N LYS A 60 -13.33 -1.29 -3.62
CA LYS A 60 -12.65 -0.03 -3.25
C LYS A 60 -11.87 0.58 -4.42
N GLY A 61 -12.31 0.32 -5.64
CA GLY A 61 -11.73 0.91 -6.84
C GLY A 61 -12.30 2.30 -7.13
N ALA A 62 -11.61 3.06 -7.97
CA ALA A 62 -12.03 4.35 -8.48
C ALA A 62 -11.94 4.36 -10.02
N GLY A 63 -13.03 4.77 -10.67
CA GLY A 63 -13.11 4.89 -12.13
C GLY A 63 -12.61 6.25 -12.62
N TYR A 64 -11.92 6.27 -13.74
CA TYR A 64 -11.41 7.48 -14.38
C TYR A 64 -11.59 7.43 -15.90
N CYS A 65 -12.19 8.48 -16.47
CA CYS A 65 -12.24 8.69 -17.91
C CYS A 65 -11.02 9.45 -18.39
N SER A 66 -10.19 8.80 -19.20
CA SER A 66 -9.07 9.45 -19.88
C SER A 66 -9.52 10.40 -21.00
N PRO A 67 -8.64 11.32 -21.47
CA PRO A 67 -8.92 12.17 -22.62
C PRO A 67 -9.31 11.40 -23.89
N SER A 68 -8.76 10.19 -24.10
CA SER A 68 -9.12 9.29 -25.20
C SER A 68 -10.46 8.56 -25.02
N LYS A 69 -11.30 8.99 -24.05
CA LYS A 69 -12.60 8.39 -23.72
C LYS A 69 -12.53 6.91 -23.31
N LYS A 70 -11.38 6.43 -22.82
CA LYS A 70 -11.24 5.11 -22.16
C LYS A 70 -11.57 5.21 -20.67
N CYS A 71 -12.22 4.18 -20.13
CA CYS A 71 -12.47 4.02 -18.70
C CYS A 71 -11.37 3.18 -18.05
N TYR A 72 -10.61 3.78 -17.14
CA TYR A 72 -9.64 3.10 -16.29
C TYR A 72 -10.22 2.87 -14.90
N CYS A 73 -10.03 1.69 -14.34
CA CYS A 73 -10.38 1.37 -12.97
C CYS A 73 -9.11 1.16 -12.16
N TYR A 74 -8.87 2.05 -11.20
CA TYR A 74 -7.73 1.97 -10.28
C TYR A 74 -8.17 1.32 -8.97
N TYR A 75 -7.39 0.39 -8.45
CA TYR A 75 -7.72 -0.34 -7.22
C TYR A 75 -6.45 -0.82 -6.53
N HIS A 76 -6.57 -1.20 -5.25
CA HIS A 76 -5.47 -1.88 -4.56
C HIS A 76 -5.32 -3.30 -5.09
N CYS A 77 -4.12 -3.64 -5.56
CA CYS A 77 -3.79 -5.00 -5.93
C CYS A 77 -4.03 -5.95 -4.73
N PRO A 78 -4.38 -7.22 -5.00
CA PRO A 78 -4.34 -8.28 -4.00
C PRO A 78 -2.98 -8.43 -3.35
#